data_AF-A0A812J9I0-F1
#
_entry.id   AF-A0A812J9I0-F1
#
_cell.length_a   1.000
_cell.length_b   1.000
_cell.length_c   1.000
_cell.angle_alpha   90.00
_cell.angle_beta   90.00
_cell.angle_gamma   90.00
#
_symmetry.space_group_name_H-M   'P 1'
#
loop_
_entity.id
_entity.type
_entity.pdbx_description
1 polymer ?
#
loop_
_entity_poly.entity_id
_entity_poly.type
_entity_poly.pdbx_seq_one_letter_code
_entity_poly.pdbx_strand_id
1 'polypeptide(L)'
;MIMSTCISGLLFSTFAGQPLSILGATGPFLAYTLVVYDLATGADIEFMPFYFWTCMWCSLFTILCAVFDMCALMKHVTMFSEDIFAGLISLIFIIDGARPLIENFSENVMPLTNAMFEMLLFLLTFGTATYLSHFRRKPWALRSIRNLLANFAVTIALVLASAVAAIYSGDTNLRMLQVDADLSPNLVLADGSKRPWIVNPAGIDRPFPAWGIAFAILPAIGFAVLGYLDQNLTSVIVNRPSNGLAKPPGYHLDLFVRGALTLPACAVLGLPLSVASTVPSITHVISLTTYDVQQMPGGERKVPTKVVENRLTNFLIHILVGCALFLAPALKFLPRSVLQGVFFYMGIASLTGNNLFDRLKLWLIWDSSKYP
;
A
#
# COMPACT_ATOMS: atom_id res chain seq x y z
N MET A 1 -11.75 1.02 3.77
CA MET A 1 -10.43 0.51 3.33
C MET A 1 -9.99 -0.74 4.09
N ILE A 2 -9.98 -0.75 5.43
CA ILE A 2 -9.54 -1.92 6.23
C ILE A 2 -10.27 -3.21 5.84
N MET A 3 -11.60 -3.17 5.72
CA MET A 3 -12.41 -4.31 5.27
C MET A 3 -12.10 -4.76 3.85
N SER A 4 -11.84 -3.83 2.93
CA SER A 4 -11.43 -4.15 1.56
C SER A 4 -10.12 -4.95 1.58
N THR A 5 -9.10 -4.41 2.24
CA THR A 5 -7.80 -5.07 2.38
C THR A 5 -7.94 -6.46 2.98
N CYS A 6 -8.72 -6.62 4.06
CA CYS A 6 -8.98 -7.91 4.70
C CYS A 6 -9.60 -8.92 3.72
N ILE A 7 -10.79 -8.63 3.19
CA ILE A 7 -11.53 -9.59 2.35
C ILE A 7 -10.76 -9.90 1.07
N SER A 8 -10.26 -8.86 0.41
CA SER A 8 -9.53 -9.00 -0.84
C SER A 8 -8.25 -9.80 -0.68
N GLY A 9 -7.50 -9.55 0.40
CA GLY A 9 -6.28 -10.27 0.69
C GLY A 9 -6.49 -11.70 1.14
N LEU A 10 -7.59 -12.02 1.84
CA LEU A 10 -7.96 -13.40 2.16
C LEU A 10 -8.30 -14.20 0.90
N LEU A 11 -9.11 -13.63 0.00
CA LEU A 11 -9.45 -14.26 -1.28
C LEU A 11 -8.22 -14.42 -2.17
N PHE A 12 -7.33 -13.42 -2.21
CA PHE A 12 -6.13 -13.51 -3.02
C PHE A 12 -5.10 -14.47 -2.43
N SER A 13 -4.79 -14.41 -1.14
CA SER A 13 -3.79 -15.30 -0.52
C SER A 13 -4.15 -16.79 -0.60
N THR A 14 -5.45 -17.10 -0.63
CA THR A 14 -5.95 -18.47 -0.78
C THR A 14 -5.82 -18.99 -2.22
N PHE A 15 -6.20 -18.21 -3.24
CA PHE A 15 -6.29 -18.69 -4.62
C PHE A 15 -5.19 -18.19 -5.58
N ALA A 16 -4.42 -17.17 -5.23
CA ALA A 16 -3.40 -16.59 -6.12
C ALA A 16 -2.25 -17.54 -6.45
N GLY A 17 -1.59 -17.26 -7.58
CA GLY A 17 -0.36 -17.92 -8.00
C GLY A 17 0.85 -17.39 -7.24
N GLN A 18 0.91 -16.07 -7.01
CA GLN A 18 1.95 -15.41 -6.22
C GLN A 18 1.39 -14.86 -4.88
N PRO A 19 1.31 -15.69 -3.83
CA PRO A 19 0.74 -15.29 -2.54
C PRO A 19 1.66 -14.35 -1.73
N LEU A 20 2.83 -13.97 -2.24
CA LEU A 20 3.73 -13.01 -1.55
C LEU A 20 3.29 -11.56 -1.72
N SER A 21 2.48 -11.27 -2.75
CA SER A 21 1.94 -9.94 -3.01
C SER A 21 0.83 -9.60 -2.02
N ILE A 22 0.97 -8.46 -1.34
CA ILE A 22 -0.02 -7.95 -0.39
C ILE A 22 -0.96 -7.00 -1.14
N LEU A 23 -2.27 -7.26 -1.08
CA LEU A 23 -3.25 -6.32 -1.64
C LEU A 23 -3.57 -5.21 -0.66
N GLY A 24 -3.81 -4.04 -1.19
CA GLY A 24 -4.23 -2.87 -0.43
C GLY A 24 -4.89 -1.85 -1.33
N ALA A 25 -5.49 -0.83 -0.71
CA ALA A 25 -5.90 0.35 -1.44
C ALA A 25 -4.66 1.20 -1.77
N THR A 26 -4.60 1.73 -3.00
CA THR A 26 -3.50 2.60 -3.44
C THR A 26 -4.03 4.01 -3.75
N GLY A 27 -3.14 5.01 -3.66
CA GLY A 27 -3.47 6.41 -3.95
C GLY A 27 -4.11 6.62 -5.34
N PRO A 28 -3.57 6.02 -6.43
CA PRO A 28 -4.17 6.14 -7.75
C PRO A 28 -5.62 5.63 -7.83
N PHE A 29 -5.93 4.50 -7.17
CA PHE A 29 -7.29 3.97 -7.12
C PHE A 29 -8.23 4.89 -6.34
N LEU A 30 -7.76 5.53 -5.27
CA LEU A 30 -8.53 6.53 -4.53
C LEU A 30 -8.81 7.76 -5.38
N ALA A 31 -7.78 8.33 -6.02
CA ALA A 31 -7.91 9.49 -6.90
C ALA A 31 -8.89 9.21 -8.05
N TYR A 32 -8.79 8.03 -8.66
CA TYR A 32 -9.71 7.64 -9.74
C TYR A 32 -11.15 7.42 -9.23
N THR A 33 -11.31 6.92 -7.99
CA THR A 33 -12.64 6.82 -7.36
C THR A 33 -13.29 8.20 -7.16
N LEU A 34 -12.51 9.24 -6.86
CA LEU A 34 -13.01 10.62 -6.79
C LEU A 34 -13.49 11.11 -8.16
N VAL A 35 -12.75 10.81 -9.23
CA VAL A 35 -13.20 11.14 -10.60
C VAL A 35 -14.52 10.42 -10.94
N VAL A 36 -14.67 9.15 -10.54
CA VAL A 36 -15.93 8.41 -10.72
C VAL A 36 -17.07 9.02 -9.91
N TYR A 37 -16.77 9.54 -8.72
CA TYR A 37 -17.75 10.27 -7.90
C TYR A 37 -18.19 11.58 -8.55
N ASP A 38 -17.25 12.35 -9.09
CA ASP A 38 -17.54 13.60 -9.80
C ASP A 38 -18.34 13.34 -11.08
N LEU A 39 -18.02 12.26 -11.81
CA LEU A 39 -18.77 11.81 -12.99
C LEU A 39 -20.21 11.40 -12.63
N ALA A 40 -20.40 10.67 -11.53
CA ALA A 40 -21.73 10.27 -11.07
C ALA A 40 -22.57 11.51 -10.71
N THR A 41 -21.97 12.45 -9.98
CA THR A 41 -22.62 13.70 -9.56
C THR A 41 -22.96 14.58 -10.78
N GLY A 42 -22.05 14.72 -11.74
CA GLY A 42 -22.29 15.48 -12.97
C GLY A 42 -23.35 14.86 -13.89
N ALA A 43 -23.56 13.55 -13.80
CA ALA A 43 -24.57 12.81 -14.55
C ALA A 43 -25.93 12.68 -13.81
N ASP A 44 -26.05 13.23 -12.60
CA ASP A 44 -27.21 13.09 -11.68
C ASP A 44 -27.59 11.61 -11.41
N ILE A 45 -26.56 10.75 -11.26
CA ILE A 45 -26.73 9.33 -10.94
C ILE A 45 -26.19 9.05 -9.53
N GLU A 46 -26.83 8.13 -8.82
CA GLU A 46 -26.31 7.63 -7.55
C GLU A 46 -24.92 6.99 -7.71
N PHE A 47 -23.97 7.48 -6.90
CA PHE A 47 -22.60 6.98 -6.91
C PHE A 47 -22.51 5.48 -6.58
N MET A 48 -23.28 4.98 -5.62
CA MET A 48 -23.08 3.64 -5.10
C MET A 48 -23.44 2.52 -6.11
N PRO A 49 -24.61 2.55 -6.76
CA PRO A 49 -24.91 1.60 -7.84
C PRO A 49 -24.04 1.85 -9.08
N PHE A 50 -23.69 3.11 -9.39
CA PHE A 50 -22.75 3.42 -10.48
C PHE A 50 -21.37 2.80 -10.25
N TYR A 51 -20.87 2.88 -9.02
CA TYR A 51 -19.62 2.26 -8.59
C TYR A 51 -19.70 0.73 -8.65
N PHE A 52 -20.82 0.13 -8.24
CA PHE A 52 -21.05 -1.32 -8.38
C PHE A 52 -20.91 -1.77 -9.83
N TRP A 53 -21.62 -1.13 -10.77
CA TRP A 53 -21.55 -1.48 -12.20
C TRP A 53 -20.17 -1.24 -12.78
N THR A 54 -19.50 -0.14 -12.38
CA THR A 54 -18.12 0.15 -12.77
C THR A 54 -17.18 -0.97 -12.33
N CYS A 55 -17.32 -1.47 -11.09
CA CYS A 55 -16.51 -2.56 -10.57
C CYS A 55 -16.81 -3.90 -11.26
N MET A 56 -18.07 -4.17 -11.61
CA MET A 56 -18.46 -5.38 -12.35
C MET A 56 -17.91 -5.39 -13.78
N TRP A 57 -17.96 -4.26 -14.49
CA TRP A 57 -17.31 -4.12 -15.79
C TRP A 57 -15.79 -4.25 -15.68
N CYS A 58 -15.18 -3.66 -14.64
CA CYS A 58 -13.76 -3.79 -14.37
C CYS A 58 -13.35 -5.24 -14.08
N SER A 59 -14.20 -6.00 -13.38
CA SER A 59 -14.04 -7.44 -13.15
C SER A 59 -14.03 -8.20 -14.48
N LEU A 60 -15.02 -7.94 -15.35
CA LEU A 60 -15.10 -8.56 -16.66
C LEU A 60 -13.86 -8.25 -17.51
N PHE A 61 -13.45 -6.98 -17.62
CA PHE A 61 -12.26 -6.61 -18.40
C PHE A 61 -10.99 -7.25 -17.84
N THR A 62 -10.82 -7.29 -16.52
CA THR A 62 -9.69 -7.97 -15.88
C THR A 62 -9.64 -9.46 -16.22
N ILE A 63 -10.79 -10.15 -16.21
CA ILE A 63 -10.89 -11.58 -16.60
C ILE A 63 -10.53 -11.75 -18.08
N LEU A 64 -11.06 -10.90 -18.96
CA LEU A 64 -10.73 -10.94 -20.39
C LEU A 64 -9.23 -10.74 -20.61
N CYS A 65 -8.59 -9.80 -19.92
CA CYS A 65 -7.14 -9.61 -19.98
C CYS A 65 -6.37 -10.88 -19.55
N ALA A 66 -6.86 -11.61 -18.54
CA ALA A 66 -6.24 -12.85 -18.09
C ALA A 66 -6.40 -14.00 -19.10
N VAL A 67 -7.55 -14.09 -19.77
CA VAL A 67 -7.85 -15.15 -20.75
C VAL A 67 -7.16 -14.91 -22.09
N PHE A 68 -7.10 -13.66 -22.57
CA PHE A 68 -6.48 -13.30 -23.85
C PHE A 68 -4.96 -13.12 -23.80
N ASP A 69 -4.29 -13.66 -22.77
CA ASP A 69 -2.83 -13.59 -22.61
C ASP A 69 -2.26 -12.15 -22.67
N MET A 70 -3.01 -11.16 -22.18
CA MET A 70 -2.49 -9.78 -22.13
C MET A 70 -1.30 -9.66 -21.18
N CYS A 71 -1.17 -10.55 -20.20
CA CYS A 71 0.00 -10.62 -19.33
C CYS A 71 1.31 -10.90 -20.09
N ALA A 72 1.27 -11.41 -21.33
CA ALA A 72 2.45 -11.51 -22.18
C ALA A 72 3.12 -10.16 -22.45
N LEU A 73 2.37 -9.04 -22.38
CA LEU A 73 2.93 -7.70 -22.52
C LEU A 73 3.97 -7.38 -21.43
N MET A 74 3.91 -8.06 -20.28
CA MET A 74 4.89 -7.89 -19.20
C MET A 74 6.29 -8.34 -19.59
N LYS A 75 6.46 -9.13 -20.65
CA LYS A 75 7.78 -9.48 -21.21
C LYS A 75 8.51 -8.25 -21.76
N HIS A 76 7.80 -7.19 -22.12
CA HIS A 76 8.39 -5.93 -22.58
C HIS A 76 8.81 -5.00 -21.44
N VAL A 77 8.35 -5.27 -20.20
CA VAL A 77 8.78 -4.53 -19.03
C VAL A 77 10.20 -4.97 -18.70
N THR A 78 11.14 -4.03 -18.80
CA THR A 78 12.55 -4.26 -18.48
C THR A 78 12.87 -3.77 -17.07
N MET A 79 14.03 -4.19 -16.57
CA MET A 79 14.60 -3.70 -15.31
C MET A 79 14.63 -2.17 -15.21
N PHE A 80 14.81 -1.47 -16.34
CA PHE A 80 14.78 -0.01 -16.39
C PHE A 80 13.39 0.56 -16.05
N SER A 81 12.34 0.02 -16.66
CA SER A 81 10.96 0.44 -16.40
C SER A 81 10.52 0.11 -14.97
N GLU A 82 10.92 -1.06 -14.46
CA GLU A 82 10.68 -1.46 -13.07
C GLU A 82 11.34 -0.51 -12.07
N ASP A 83 12.62 -0.19 -12.27
CA ASP A 83 13.39 0.69 -11.40
C ASP A 83 12.84 2.13 -11.42
N ILE A 84 12.36 2.62 -12.58
CA ILE A 84 11.66 3.92 -12.66
C ILE A 84 10.36 3.87 -11.86
N PHE A 85 9.54 2.83 -12.00
CA PHE A 85 8.26 2.75 -11.31
C PHE A 85 8.42 2.62 -9.79
N ALA A 86 9.32 1.75 -9.33
CA ALA A 86 9.66 1.64 -7.92
C ALA A 86 10.21 2.96 -7.37
N GLY A 87 11.01 3.67 -8.18
CA GLY A 87 11.52 5.00 -7.87
C GLY A 87 10.41 6.04 -7.73
N LEU A 88 9.46 6.07 -8.67
CA LEU A 88 8.30 6.96 -8.65
C LEU A 88 7.42 6.73 -7.42
N ILE A 89 7.08 5.47 -7.11
CA ILE A 89 6.29 5.15 -5.91
C ILE A 89 7.04 5.61 -4.65
N SER A 90 8.34 5.33 -4.57
CA SER A 90 9.16 5.76 -3.42
C SER A 90 9.15 7.28 -3.25
N LEU A 91 9.25 8.02 -4.36
CA LEU A 91 9.17 9.49 -4.36
C LEU A 91 7.79 9.99 -3.91
N ILE A 92 6.71 9.35 -4.36
CA ILE A 92 5.34 9.67 -3.90
C ILE A 92 5.23 9.48 -2.39
N PHE A 93 5.72 8.37 -1.82
CA PHE A 93 5.71 8.16 -0.37
C PHE A 93 6.52 9.21 0.41
N ILE A 94 7.66 9.66 -0.14
CA ILE A 94 8.47 10.74 0.46
C ILE A 94 7.69 12.05 0.44
N ILE A 95 7.04 12.38 -0.68
CA ILE A 95 6.24 13.61 -0.83
C ILE A 95 5.02 13.57 0.09
N ASP A 96 4.26 12.46 0.11
CA ASP A 96 3.07 12.30 0.95
C ASP A 96 3.40 12.30 2.45
N GLY A 97 4.61 11.86 2.82
CA GLY A 97 5.12 11.96 4.18
C GLY A 97 5.48 13.40 4.59
N ALA A 98 6.03 14.19 3.67
CA ALA A 98 6.53 15.55 3.97
C ALA A 98 5.50 16.67 3.76
N ARG A 99 4.65 16.54 2.75
CA ARG A 99 3.68 17.58 2.33
C ARG A 99 2.76 18.04 3.47
N PRO A 100 2.08 17.16 4.22
CA PRO A 100 1.17 17.61 5.27
C PRO A 100 1.85 18.40 6.38
N LEU A 101 3.13 18.11 6.67
CA LEU A 101 3.90 18.86 7.66
C LEU A 101 4.19 20.27 7.16
N ILE A 102 4.59 20.40 5.89
CA ILE A 102 4.85 21.71 5.27
C ILE A 102 3.56 22.54 5.24
N GLU A 103 2.43 21.93 4.87
CA GLU A 103 1.11 22.57 4.87
C GLU A 103 0.73 23.07 6.27
N ASN A 104 0.99 22.28 7.32
CA ASN A 104 0.74 22.69 8.71
C ASN A 104 1.54 23.95 9.13
N PHE A 105 2.75 24.15 8.59
CA PHE A 105 3.54 25.38 8.84
C PHE A 105 3.18 26.54 7.92
N SER A 106 2.85 26.27 6.65
CA SER A 106 2.60 27.32 5.64
C SER A 106 1.21 27.93 5.75
N GLU A 107 0.19 27.12 5.99
CA GLU A 107 -1.21 27.57 5.98
C GLU A 107 -1.70 28.06 7.35
N ASN A 108 -0.82 28.06 8.37
CA ASN A 108 -1.13 28.41 9.76
C ASN A 108 -2.40 27.72 10.29
N VAL A 109 -2.67 26.48 9.83
CA VAL A 109 -3.89 25.74 10.21
C VAL A 109 -3.90 25.40 11.70
N MET A 110 -2.74 25.44 12.36
CA MET A 110 -2.55 25.17 13.78
C MET A 110 -1.59 26.19 14.40
N PRO A 111 -1.70 26.44 15.72
CA PRO A 111 -0.72 27.27 16.42
C PRO A 111 0.69 26.68 16.27
N LEU A 112 1.69 27.55 16.14
CA LEU A 112 3.08 27.17 15.86
C LEU A 112 3.62 26.08 16.80
N THR A 113 3.25 26.13 18.09
CA THR A 113 3.63 25.13 19.09
C THR A 113 3.21 23.71 18.70
N ASN A 114 1.99 23.55 18.16
CA ASN A 114 1.48 22.24 17.75
C ASN A 114 2.16 21.76 16.47
N ALA A 115 2.40 22.65 15.52
CA ALA A 115 3.13 22.33 14.29
C ALA A 115 4.57 21.87 14.59
N MET A 116 5.26 22.56 15.52
CA MET A 116 6.58 22.15 15.99
C MET A 116 6.54 20.79 16.70
N PHE A 117 5.51 20.52 17.50
CA PHE A 117 5.36 19.23 18.16
C PHE A 117 5.08 18.09 17.17
N GLU A 118 4.24 18.31 16.16
CA GLU A 118 4.04 17.33 15.09
C GLU A 118 5.31 17.05 14.29
N MET A 119 6.11 18.09 14.00
CA MET A 119 7.43 17.93 13.38
C MET A 119 8.39 17.14 14.27
N LEU A 120 8.36 17.37 15.59
CA LEU A 120 9.16 16.60 16.54
C LEU A 120 8.76 15.13 16.56
N LEU A 121 7.45 14.83 16.58
CA LEU A 121 6.94 13.45 16.52
C LEU A 121 7.31 12.77 15.20
N PHE A 122 7.25 13.49 14.08
CA PHE A 122 7.71 13.01 12.78
C PHE A 122 9.20 12.65 12.82
N LEU A 123 10.06 13.56 13.28
CA LEU A 123 11.51 13.34 13.37
C LEU A 123 11.85 12.21 14.34
N LEU A 124 11.13 12.11 15.46
CA LEU A 124 11.28 11.02 16.42
C LEU A 124 10.96 9.68 15.77
N THR A 125 9.85 9.59 15.04
CA THR A 125 9.42 8.35 14.37
C THR A 125 10.40 7.96 13.26
N PHE A 126 10.76 8.89 12.39
CA PHE A 126 11.72 8.66 11.31
C PHE A 126 13.12 8.30 11.84
N GLY A 127 13.61 9.05 12.83
CA GLY A 127 14.93 8.86 13.43
C GLY A 127 15.05 7.51 14.15
N THR A 128 14.04 7.15 14.94
CA THR A 128 14.02 5.86 15.66
C THR A 128 13.89 4.68 14.71
N ALA A 129 13.02 4.76 13.70
CA ALA A 129 12.89 3.72 12.67
C ALA A 129 14.21 3.53 11.90
N THR A 130 14.86 4.62 11.49
CA THR A 130 16.14 4.59 10.77
C THR A 130 17.25 4.03 11.64
N TYR A 131 17.36 4.48 12.89
CA TYR A 131 18.37 4.02 13.83
C TYR A 131 18.24 2.51 14.12
N LEU A 132 17.04 2.05 14.48
CA LEU A 132 16.78 0.64 14.79
C LEU A 132 16.98 -0.27 13.58
N SER A 133 16.61 0.18 12.38
CA SER A 133 16.85 -0.57 11.14
C SER A 133 18.34 -0.71 10.84
N HIS A 134 19.12 0.36 11.01
CA HIS A 134 20.58 0.34 10.82
C HIS A 134 21.32 -0.39 11.95
N PHE A 135 20.70 -0.55 13.13
CA PHE A 135 21.25 -1.30 14.25
C PHE A 135 21.64 -2.73 13.85
N ARG A 136 21.00 -3.29 12.82
CA ARG A 136 21.36 -4.59 12.21
C ARG A 136 22.84 -4.73 11.84
N ARG A 137 23.52 -3.64 11.51
CA ARG A 137 24.92 -3.63 11.04
C ARG A 137 25.93 -3.38 12.16
N LYS A 138 25.50 -2.93 13.33
CA LYS A 138 26.40 -2.58 14.43
C LYS A 138 26.86 -3.85 15.18
N PRO A 139 28.13 -3.93 15.63
CA PRO A 139 28.66 -5.10 16.33
C PRO A 139 28.30 -5.16 17.82
N TRP A 140 27.63 -4.12 18.36
CA TRP A 140 27.48 -3.90 19.81
C TRP A 140 26.44 -4.78 20.53
N ALA A 141 25.72 -5.67 19.84
CA ALA A 141 24.66 -6.50 20.44
C ALA A 141 24.64 -7.94 19.90
N LEU A 142 24.06 -8.86 20.67
CA LEU A 142 23.82 -10.24 20.25
C LEU A 142 23.02 -10.30 18.94
N ARG A 143 23.39 -11.23 18.05
CA ARG A 143 22.78 -11.39 16.72
C ARG A 143 21.26 -11.46 16.78
N SER A 144 20.70 -12.20 17.74
CA SER A 144 19.25 -12.37 17.91
C SER A 144 18.54 -11.06 18.27
N ILE A 145 19.05 -10.34 19.28
CA ILE A 145 18.47 -9.05 19.74
C ILE A 145 18.54 -8.02 18.62
N ARG A 146 19.69 -7.95 17.94
CA ARG A 146 19.92 -7.02 16.83
C ARG A 146 18.97 -7.26 15.66
N ASN A 147 18.73 -8.53 15.30
CA ASN A 147 17.77 -8.87 14.26
C ASN A 147 16.33 -8.59 14.67
N LEU A 148 15.96 -8.87 15.93
CA LEU A 148 14.63 -8.58 16.47
C LEU A 148 14.34 -7.07 16.42
N LEU A 149 15.22 -6.24 16.96
CA LEU A 149 15.07 -4.78 16.98
C LEU A 149 14.98 -4.19 15.56
N ALA A 150 15.81 -4.68 14.62
CA ALA A 150 15.78 -4.21 13.25
C ALA A 150 14.51 -4.64 12.49
N ASN A 151 13.99 -5.84 12.76
CA ASN A 151 12.76 -6.33 12.13
C ASN A 151 11.51 -5.58 12.62
N PHE A 152 11.48 -5.22 13.91
CA PHE A 152 10.38 -4.47 14.52
C PHE A 152 10.63 -2.95 14.59
N ALA A 153 11.65 -2.44 13.89
CA ALA A 153 12.08 -1.04 13.96
C ALA A 153 10.92 -0.05 13.76
N VAL A 154 10.10 -0.27 12.72
CA VAL A 154 8.94 0.59 12.40
C VAL A 154 7.86 0.50 13.47
N THR A 155 7.56 -0.72 13.95
CA THR A 155 6.55 -0.94 14.99
C THR A 155 6.96 -0.29 16.31
N ILE A 156 8.23 -0.45 16.71
CA ILE A 156 8.78 0.15 17.92
C ILE A 156 8.77 1.68 17.82
N ALA A 157 9.19 2.24 16.68
CA ALA A 157 9.14 3.67 16.42
C ALA A 157 7.73 4.25 16.55
N LEU A 158 6.74 3.56 15.96
CA LEU A 158 5.34 3.96 16.00
C LEU A 158 4.77 3.91 17.42
N VAL A 159 5.03 2.84 18.18
CA VAL A 159 4.56 2.72 19.57
C VAL A 159 5.22 3.77 20.47
N LEU A 160 6.54 3.98 20.33
CA LEU A 160 7.28 4.96 21.11
C LEU A 160 6.78 6.39 20.86
N ALA A 161 6.67 6.79 19.59
CA ALA A 161 6.23 8.14 19.24
C ALA A 161 4.76 8.37 19.61
N SER A 162 3.91 7.34 19.49
CA SER A 162 2.50 7.43 19.93
C SER A 162 2.38 7.51 21.45
N ALA A 163 3.24 6.82 22.21
CA ALA A 163 3.28 6.94 23.66
C ALA A 163 3.71 8.35 24.10
N VAL A 164 4.72 8.93 23.45
CA VAL A 164 5.10 10.33 23.68
C VAL A 164 3.94 11.27 23.37
N ALA A 165 3.28 11.09 22.23
CA ALA A 165 2.13 11.90 21.86
C ALA A 165 0.96 11.77 22.85
N ALA A 166 0.71 10.58 23.39
CA ALA A 166 -0.33 10.36 24.39
C ALA A 166 -0.06 11.11 25.70
N ILE A 167 1.19 11.12 26.17
CA ILE A 167 1.61 11.85 27.39
C ILE A 167 1.36 13.35 27.25
N TYR A 168 1.65 13.93 26.08
CA TYR A 168 1.51 15.37 25.81
C TYR A 168 0.18 15.75 25.12
N SER A 169 -0.74 14.79 24.96
CA SER A 169 -2.02 15.02 24.26
C SER A 169 -2.97 15.93 25.03
N GLY A 170 -2.82 16.04 26.36
CA GLY A 170 -3.63 16.92 27.20
C GLY A 170 -3.39 18.41 26.93
N ASP A 171 -2.18 18.77 26.49
CA ASP A 171 -1.75 20.15 26.30
C ASP A 171 -1.75 20.58 24.81
N THR A 172 -1.84 19.63 23.88
CA THR A 172 -1.72 19.88 22.44
C THR A 172 -2.92 19.32 21.67
N ASN A 173 -3.60 20.16 20.90
CA ASN A 173 -4.68 19.76 19.98
C ASN A 173 -4.09 19.02 18.75
N LEU A 174 -3.53 17.83 18.99
CA LEU A 174 -2.97 16.97 17.94
C LEU A 174 -4.06 16.39 17.05
N ARG A 175 -3.76 16.29 15.75
CA ARG A 175 -4.61 15.58 14.79
C ARG A 175 -4.42 14.07 14.95
N MET A 176 -5.23 13.50 15.82
CA MET A 176 -5.33 12.07 16.00
C MET A 176 -5.97 11.38 14.78
N LEU A 177 -5.71 10.09 14.61
CA LEU A 177 -6.33 9.29 13.57
C LEU A 177 -7.82 9.16 13.88
N GLN A 178 -8.65 9.63 12.96
CA GLN A 178 -10.10 9.50 13.05
C GLN A 178 -10.48 8.14 12.45
N VAL A 179 -10.65 7.15 13.33
CA VAL A 179 -11.24 5.87 12.97
C VAL A 179 -12.63 5.83 13.59
N ASP A 180 -13.66 5.81 12.76
CA ASP A 180 -15.02 5.57 13.24
C ASP A 180 -15.06 4.18 13.87
N ALA A 181 -15.46 4.11 15.14
CA ALA A 181 -15.46 2.86 15.90
C ALA A 181 -16.62 1.93 15.50
N ASP A 182 -17.54 2.42 14.69
CA ASP A 182 -18.69 1.66 14.23
C ASP A 182 -18.32 0.83 13.01
N LEU A 183 -18.59 -0.48 13.10
CA LEU A 183 -18.43 -1.46 12.02
C LEU A 183 -19.51 -1.27 10.92
N SER A 184 -19.96 -0.05 10.68
CA SER A 184 -21.01 0.29 9.73
C SER A 184 -20.41 1.10 8.58
N PRO A 185 -20.90 0.92 7.34
CA PRO A 185 -20.48 1.77 6.23
C PRO A 185 -20.67 3.26 6.54
N ASN A 186 -19.67 4.08 6.20
CA ASN A 186 -19.65 5.51 6.52
C ASN A 186 -20.66 6.36 5.72
N LEU A 187 -21.29 5.80 4.69
CA LEU A 187 -22.31 6.47 3.90
C LEU A 187 -23.65 6.43 4.65
N VAL A 188 -24.14 7.61 5.02
CA VAL A 188 -25.49 7.83 5.55
C VAL A 188 -26.40 8.14 4.37
N LEU A 189 -27.54 7.44 4.27
CA LEU A 189 -28.55 7.68 3.24
C LEU A 189 -29.29 8.99 3.51
N ALA A 190 -30.04 9.48 2.52
CA ALA A 190 -30.90 10.68 2.67
C ALA A 190 -31.89 10.56 3.85
N ASP A 191 -32.29 9.34 4.21
CA ASP A 191 -33.20 9.03 5.32
C ASP A 191 -32.52 9.00 6.71
N GLY A 192 -31.22 9.29 6.80
CA GLY A 192 -30.46 9.26 8.06
C GLY A 192 -30.06 7.86 8.53
N SER A 193 -30.45 6.80 7.80
CA SER A 193 -30.04 5.42 8.06
C SER A 193 -28.65 5.13 7.48
N LYS A 194 -27.90 4.23 8.12
CA LYS A 194 -26.59 3.80 7.61
C LYS A 194 -26.77 2.84 6.44
N ARG A 195 -25.91 2.96 5.43
CA ARG A 195 -25.97 2.13 4.22
C ARG A 195 -25.93 0.62 4.53
N PRO A 196 -26.76 -0.21 3.86
CA PRO A 196 -26.64 -1.65 3.93
C PRO A 196 -25.31 -2.13 3.31
N TRP A 197 -24.73 -3.17 3.90
CA TRP A 197 -23.46 -3.73 3.43
C TRP A 197 -23.51 -4.19 1.96
N ILE A 198 -24.63 -4.77 1.53
CA ILE A 198 -24.82 -5.19 0.14
C ILE A 198 -25.39 -4.03 -0.66
N VAL A 199 -24.73 -3.68 -1.76
CA VAL A 199 -25.22 -2.66 -2.71
C VAL A 199 -26.35 -3.23 -3.54
N ASN A 200 -27.47 -2.52 -3.61
CA ASN A 200 -28.51 -2.83 -4.57
C ASN A 200 -28.10 -2.29 -5.96
N PRO A 201 -27.94 -3.15 -6.99
CA PRO A 201 -27.57 -2.71 -8.34
C PRO A 201 -28.66 -1.91 -9.06
N ALA A 202 -29.92 -2.00 -8.60
CA ALA A 202 -31.08 -1.34 -9.20
C ALA A 202 -31.34 0.08 -8.66
N GLY A 203 -30.53 0.56 -7.71
CA GLY A 203 -30.73 1.85 -7.04
C GLY A 203 -30.99 1.70 -5.54
N ILE A 204 -30.58 2.70 -4.77
CA ILE A 204 -30.83 2.76 -3.31
C ILE A 204 -31.96 3.74 -3.01
N ASP A 205 -31.81 5.01 -3.38
CA ASP A 205 -32.80 6.08 -3.12
C ASP A 205 -33.65 6.37 -4.38
N ARG A 206 -33.08 6.17 -5.57
CA ARG A 206 -33.68 6.40 -6.90
C ARG A 206 -33.43 5.19 -7.80
N PRO A 207 -34.34 4.87 -8.73
CA PRO A 207 -34.14 3.79 -9.69
C PRO A 207 -32.93 4.10 -10.59
N PHE A 208 -32.01 3.15 -10.70
CA PHE A 208 -30.80 3.34 -11.48
C PHE A 208 -31.10 3.30 -12.99
N PRO A 209 -30.72 4.33 -13.76
CA PRO A 209 -31.00 4.38 -15.18
C PRO A 209 -30.22 3.30 -15.96
N ALA A 210 -30.88 2.61 -16.89
CA ALA A 210 -30.25 1.56 -17.70
C ALA A 210 -29.05 2.08 -18.53
N TRP A 211 -29.10 3.33 -19.00
CA TRP A 211 -27.97 3.96 -19.70
C TRP A 211 -26.76 4.17 -18.78
N GLY A 212 -26.98 4.34 -17.47
CA GLY A 212 -25.92 4.44 -16.47
C GLY A 212 -25.06 3.19 -16.38
N ILE A 213 -25.63 2.01 -16.69
CA ILE A 213 -24.89 0.74 -16.74
C ILE A 213 -23.89 0.76 -17.90
N ALA A 214 -24.30 1.26 -19.07
CA ALA A 214 -23.41 1.40 -20.22
C ALA A 214 -22.37 2.51 -20.01
N PHE A 215 -22.77 3.62 -19.37
CA PHE A 215 -21.87 4.72 -19.04
C PHE A 215 -20.73 4.28 -18.09
N ALA A 216 -21.01 3.34 -17.18
CA ALA A 216 -20.01 2.77 -16.26
C ALA A 216 -18.87 2.01 -16.94
N ILE A 217 -18.99 1.66 -18.24
CA ILE A 217 -17.92 1.03 -19.01
C ILE A 217 -16.70 1.94 -19.13
N LEU A 218 -16.91 3.24 -19.33
CA LEU A 218 -15.85 4.22 -19.52
C LEU A 218 -14.90 4.28 -18.31
N PRO A 219 -15.37 4.51 -17.07
CA PRO A 219 -14.51 4.47 -15.90
C PRO A 219 -13.97 3.05 -15.60
N ALA A 220 -14.72 2.00 -15.95
CA ALA A 220 -14.27 0.63 -15.75
C ALA A 220 -13.02 0.27 -16.54
N ILE A 221 -12.88 0.79 -17.78
CA ILE A 221 -11.66 0.62 -18.58
C ILE A 221 -10.46 1.24 -17.86
N GLY A 222 -10.61 2.45 -17.31
CA GLY A 222 -9.54 3.12 -16.57
C GLY A 222 -9.11 2.33 -15.33
N PHE A 223 -10.07 1.85 -14.53
CA PHE A 223 -9.76 0.98 -13.40
C PHE A 223 -9.12 -0.35 -13.81
N ALA A 224 -9.55 -0.95 -14.93
CA ALA A 224 -8.99 -2.20 -15.43
C ALA A 224 -7.54 -2.02 -15.89
N VAL A 225 -7.23 -0.94 -16.63
CA VAL A 225 -5.87 -0.63 -17.08
C VAL A 225 -4.97 -0.31 -15.88
N LEU A 226 -5.40 0.57 -14.97
CA LEU A 226 -4.64 0.91 -13.76
C LEU A 226 -4.40 -0.33 -12.91
N GLY A 227 -5.43 -1.16 -12.75
CA GLY A 227 -5.33 -2.43 -12.05
C GLY A 227 -4.34 -3.39 -12.70
N TYR A 228 -4.43 -3.57 -14.01
CA TYR A 228 -3.55 -4.42 -14.78
C TYR A 228 -2.08 -4.00 -14.60
N LEU A 229 -1.79 -2.69 -14.71
CA LEU A 229 -0.44 -2.16 -14.55
C LEU A 229 0.10 -2.38 -13.13
N ASP A 230 -0.62 -1.94 -12.10
CA ASP A 230 -0.15 -2.03 -10.71
C ASP A 230 0.07 -3.49 -10.27
N GLN A 231 -0.86 -4.39 -10.62
CA GLN A 231 -0.78 -5.80 -10.23
C GLN A 231 0.40 -6.50 -10.89
N ASN A 232 0.53 -6.37 -12.20
CA ASN A 232 1.56 -7.09 -12.93
C ASN A 232 2.94 -6.50 -12.67
N LEU A 233 3.07 -5.17 -12.58
CA LEU A 233 4.34 -4.54 -12.28
C LEU A 233 4.82 -4.88 -10.87
N THR A 234 3.91 -4.90 -9.89
CA THR A 234 4.24 -5.39 -8.55
C THR A 234 4.64 -6.86 -8.56
N SER A 235 3.93 -7.71 -9.30
CA SER A 235 4.27 -9.14 -9.40
C SER A 235 5.62 -9.35 -10.06
N VAL A 236 5.98 -8.58 -11.10
CA VAL A 236 7.30 -8.64 -11.75
C VAL A 236 8.41 -8.21 -10.78
N ILE A 237 8.21 -7.13 -10.03
CA ILE A 237 9.20 -6.66 -9.04
C ILE A 237 9.42 -7.69 -7.93
N VAL A 238 8.34 -8.33 -7.44
CA VAL A 238 8.42 -9.42 -6.47
C VAL A 238 9.15 -10.63 -7.04
N ASN A 239 8.87 -10.97 -8.30
CA ASN A 239 9.44 -12.12 -9.00
C ASN A 239 10.80 -11.83 -9.68
N ARG A 240 11.43 -10.71 -9.35
CA ARG A 240 12.76 -10.37 -9.88
C ARG A 240 13.75 -11.50 -9.57
N PRO A 241 14.58 -11.95 -10.53
CA PRO A 241 15.56 -13.01 -10.30
C PRO A 241 16.53 -12.72 -9.15
N SER A 242 16.79 -11.43 -8.87
CA SER A 242 17.63 -10.99 -7.74
C SER A 242 17.06 -11.35 -6.37
N ASN A 243 15.75 -11.63 -6.27
CA ASN A 243 15.10 -11.99 -5.01
C ASN A 243 15.26 -13.48 -4.69
N GLY A 244 15.70 -14.32 -5.64
CA GLY A 244 16.00 -15.74 -5.40
C GLY A 244 14.78 -16.60 -5.05
N LEU A 245 13.62 -16.31 -5.65
CA LEU A 245 12.42 -17.13 -5.52
C LEU A 245 12.60 -18.49 -6.23
N ALA A 246 12.04 -19.54 -5.64
CA ALA A 246 12.21 -20.91 -6.12
C ALA A 246 11.04 -21.35 -7.02
N LYS A 247 9.83 -20.83 -6.78
CA LYS A 247 8.64 -21.16 -7.57
C LYS A 247 8.47 -20.22 -8.77
N PRO A 248 7.90 -20.72 -9.88
CA PRO A 248 7.61 -19.88 -11.04
C PRO A 248 6.48 -18.88 -10.73
N PRO A 249 6.48 -17.71 -11.41
CA PRO A 249 5.47 -16.69 -11.22
C PRO A 249 4.10 -17.08 -11.81
N GLY A 250 3.02 -16.63 -11.17
CA GLY A 250 1.64 -16.94 -11.54
C GLY A 250 0.83 -15.76 -12.10
N TYR A 251 1.38 -14.97 -13.04
CA TYR A 251 0.77 -13.71 -13.49
C TYR A 251 -0.69 -13.82 -13.95
N HIS A 252 -1.05 -14.87 -14.72
CA HIS A 252 -2.40 -15.01 -15.27
C HIS A 252 -3.39 -15.39 -14.17
N LEU A 253 -2.97 -16.29 -13.27
CA LEU A 253 -3.79 -16.72 -12.14
C LEU A 253 -4.02 -15.57 -11.17
N ASP A 254 -3.01 -14.74 -10.90
CA ASP A 254 -3.14 -13.56 -10.04
C ASP A 254 -4.17 -12.57 -10.60
N LEU A 255 -4.10 -12.31 -11.91
CA LEU A 255 -5.04 -11.40 -12.58
C LEU A 255 -6.46 -12.00 -12.62
N PHE A 256 -6.57 -13.30 -12.90
CA PHE A 256 -7.85 -14.01 -12.91
C PHE A 256 -8.51 -14.04 -11.52
N VAL A 257 -7.77 -14.38 -10.47
CA VAL A 257 -8.27 -14.39 -9.07
C VAL A 257 -8.73 -13.00 -8.67
N ARG A 258 -7.97 -11.96 -9.06
CA ARG A 258 -8.38 -10.57 -8.83
C ARG A 258 -9.68 -10.22 -9.54
N GLY A 259 -9.77 -10.56 -10.82
CA GLY A 259 -10.94 -10.30 -11.66
C GLY A 259 -12.18 -11.06 -11.19
N ALA A 260 -12.06 -12.36 -10.91
CA ALA A 260 -13.18 -13.25 -10.64
C ALA A 260 -13.66 -13.24 -9.18
N LEU A 261 -12.76 -13.03 -8.21
CA LEU A 261 -13.11 -13.11 -6.79
C LEU A 261 -13.04 -11.75 -6.11
N THR A 262 -11.91 -11.06 -6.26
CA THR A 262 -11.59 -9.88 -5.44
C THR A 262 -12.42 -8.65 -5.83
N LEU A 263 -12.51 -8.35 -7.14
CA LEU A 263 -13.27 -7.20 -7.64
C LEU A 263 -14.79 -7.37 -7.42
N PRO A 264 -15.42 -8.53 -7.69
CA PRO A 264 -16.85 -8.73 -7.41
C PRO A 264 -17.17 -8.67 -5.92
N ALA A 265 -16.32 -9.24 -5.06
CA ALA A 265 -16.51 -9.14 -3.61
C ALA A 265 -16.47 -7.67 -3.14
N CYS A 266 -15.54 -6.87 -3.68
CA CYS A 266 -15.50 -5.43 -3.42
C CYS A 266 -16.72 -4.71 -3.99
N ALA A 267 -17.18 -5.08 -5.18
CA ALA A 267 -18.35 -4.47 -5.83
C ALA A 267 -19.62 -4.68 -5.01
N VAL A 268 -19.93 -5.93 -4.66
CA VAL A 268 -21.14 -6.31 -3.90
C VAL A 268 -21.19 -5.62 -2.54
N LEU A 269 -20.04 -5.54 -1.86
CA LEU A 269 -19.93 -4.87 -0.55
C LEU A 269 -19.76 -3.34 -0.69
N GLY A 270 -19.58 -2.83 -1.90
CA GLY A 270 -19.29 -1.42 -2.16
C GLY A 270 -18.05 -0.92 -1.44
N LEU A 271 -17.02 -1.75 -1.41
CA LEU A 271 -15.72 -1.50 -0.81
C LEU A 271 -14.77 -0.91 -1.86
N PRO A 272 -13.81 -0.07 -1.45
CA PRO A 272 -12.81 0.46 -2.37
C PRO A 272 -12.02 -0.68 -3.01
N LEU A 273 -11.75 -0.59 -4.31
CA LEU A 273 -10.95 -1.58 -5.03
C LEU A 273 -9.53 -1.69 -4.45
N SER A 274 -9.05 -2.92 -4.32
CA SER A 274 -7.71 -3.24 -3.85
C SER A 274 -6.82 -3.78 -4.98
N VAL A 275 -5.53 -3.46 -4.93
CA VAL A 275 -4.51 -3.95 -5.85
C VAL A 275 -3.23 -4.32 -5.09
N ALA A 276 -2.36 -5.15 -5.69
CA ALA A 276 -1.06 -5.45 -5.11
C ALA A 276 -0.26 -4.16 -4.86
N SER A 277 0.10 -3.95 -3.60
CA SER A 277 0.87 -2.80 -3.15
C SER A 277 2.36 -3.11 -3.20
N THR A 278 3.13 -2.35 -3.99
CA THR A 278 4.53 -2.64 -4.29
C THR A 278 5.44 -2.62 -3.05
N VAL A 279 5.42 -1.53 -2.27
CA VAL A 279 6.30 -1.36 -1.10
C VAL A 279 6.01 -2.41 0.00
N PRO A 280 4.74 -2.65 0.41
CA PRO A 280 4.43 -3.73 1.36
C PRO A 280 4.82 -5.13 0.84
N SER A 281 4.59 -5.41 -0.44
CA SER A 281 4.93 -6.71 -1.04
C SER A 281 6.44 -6.95 -1.04
N ILE A 282 7.25 -5.95 -1.40
CA ILE A 282 8.72 -6.06 -1.33
C ILE A 282 9.19 -6.25 0.11
N THR A 283 8.64 -5.48 1.06
CA THR A 283 9.03 -5.57 2.48
C THR A 283 8.69 -6.95 3.05
N HIS A 284 7.56 -7.53 2.64
CA HIS A 284 7.16 -8.88 2.99
C HIS A 284 8.11 -9.95 2.43
N VAL A 285 8.56 -9.80 1.18
CA VAL A 285 9.57 -10.70 0.61
C VAL A 285 10.90 -10.58 1.35
N ILE A 286 11.36 -9.36 1.64
CA ILE A 286 12.60 -9.10 2.39
C ILE A 286 12.56 -9.73 3.79
N SER A 287 11.41 -9.71 4.46
CA SER A 287 11.28 -10.31 5.80
C SER A 287 11.28 -11.84 5.80
N LEU A 288 10.91 -12.46 4.67
CA LEU A 288 10.95 -13.90 4.44
C LEU A 288 12.27 -14.40 3.84
N THR A 289 13.18 -13.48 3.51
CA THR A 289 14.44 -13.77 2.85
C THR A 289 15.58 -13.88 3.85
N THR A 290 16.30 -15.00 3.80
CA THR A 290 17.58 -15.15 4.50
C THR A 290 18.69 -14.66 3.58
N TYR A 291 19.45 -13.67 4.05
CA TYR A 291 20.61 -13.14 3.35
C TYR A 291 21.87 -13.73 3.91
N ASP A 292 22.78 -14.14 3.03
CA ASP A 292 24.15 -14.46 3.39
C ASP A 292 25.11 -13.43 2.80
N VAL A 293 26.21 -13.18 3.51
CA VAL A 293 27.21 -12.19 3.10
C VAL A 293 28.29 -12.94 2.34
N GLN A 294 28.24 -12.87 1.01
CA GLN A 294 29.30 -13.41 0.19
C GLN A 294 30.34 -12.33 -0.07
N GLN A 295 31.61 -12.65 0.21
CA GLN A 295 32.73 -11.80 -0.20
C GLN A 295 32.98 -12.02 -1.70
N MET A 296 32.68 -11.00 -2.49
CA MET A 296 33.04 -10.95 -3.91
C MET A 296 34.29 -10.07 -4.09
N PRO A 297 35.04 -10.19 -5.20
CA PRO A 297 36.27 -9.42 -5.44
C PRO A 297 36.12 -7.89 -5.40
N GLY A 298 34.89 -7.36 -5.45
CA GLY A 298 34.55 -5.92 -5.35
C GLY A 298 33.83 -5.50 -4.06
N GLY A 299 33.78 -6.36 -3.04
CA GLY A 299 33.19 -6.05 -1.72
C GLY A 299 32.19 -7.10 -1.21
N GLU A 300 31.62 -6.83 -0.04
CA GLU A 300 30.59 -7.68 0.57
C GLU A 300 29.23 -7.46 -0.12
N ARG A 301 28.73 -8.47 -0.82
CA ARG A 301 27.36 -8.45 -1.38
C ARG A 301 26.47 -9.40 -0.61
N LYS A 302 25.33 -8.89 -0.15
CA LYS A 302 24.26 -9.72 0.43
C LYS A 302 23.54 -10.44 -0.70
N VAL A 303 23.67 -11.75 -0.76
CA VAL A 303 22.97 -12.59 -1.72
C VAL A 303 21.86 -13.33 -0.96
N PRO A 304 20.62 -13.33 -1.46
CA PRO A 304 19.56 -14.13 -0.85
C PRO A 304 19.89 -15.61 -1.05
N THR A 305 19.98 -16.37 0.05
CA THR A 305 20.26 -17.82 -0.01
C THR A 305 18.99 -18.64 -0.04
N LYS A 306 17.97 -18.21 0.71
CA LYS A 306 16.69 -18.91 0.80
C LYS A 306 15.55 -17.94 1.09
N VAL A 307 14.48 -18.04 0.31
CA VAL A 307 13.20 -17.36 0.57
C VAL A 307 12.17 -18.38 1.02
N VAL A 308 11.49 -18.10 2.13
CA VAL A 308 10.40 -18.96 2.62
C VAL A 308 9.09 -18.55 1.95
N GLU A 309 8.74 -19.24 0.88
CA GLU A 309 7.49 -19.01 0.13
C GLU A 309 6.30 -19.73 0.78
N ASN A 310 5.54 -19.01 1.59
CA ASN A 310 4.35 -19.55 2.27
C ASN A 310 3.09 -18.72 1.97
N ARG A 311 1.92 -19.35 2.07
CA ARG A 311 0.60 -18.67 1.96
C ARG A 311 0.11 -18.13 3.31
N LEU A 312 0.57 -18.74 4.40
CA LEU A 312 0.07 -18.50 5.74
C LEU A 312 0.39 -17.09 6.23
N THR A 313 1.58 -16.54 5.95
CA THR A 313 1.94 -15.19 6.41
C THR A 313 1.04 -14.15 5.77
N ASN A 314 0.82 -14.23 4.46
CA ASN A 314 -0.06 -13.29 3.77
C ASN A 314 -1.52 -13.43 4.25
N PHE A 315 -1.99 -14.67 4.45
CA PHE A 315 -3.31 -14.92 5.00
C PHE A 315 -3.48 -14.34 6.42
N LEU A 316 -2.51 -14.58 7.31
CA LEU A 316 -2.51 -14.06 8.68
C LEU A 316 -2.42 -12.53 8.73
N ILE A 317 -1.62 -11.90 7.87
CA ILE A 317 -1.54 -10.43 7.78
C ILE A 317 -2.93 -9.85 7.50
N HIS A 318 -3.68 -10.43 6.56
CA HIS A 318 -5.01 -9.94 6.22
C HIS A 318 -6.06 -10.22 7.31
N ILE A 319 -5.97 -11.36 8.02
CA ILE A 319 -6.77 -11.59 9.24
C ILE A 319 -6.47 -10.51 10.28
N LEU A 320 -5.20 -10.24 10.55
CA LEU A 320 -4.79 -9.24 11.55
C LEU A 320 -5.23 -7.82 11.16
N VAL A 321 -5.19 -7.47 9.87
CA VAL A 321 -5.77 -6.22 9.36
C VAL A 321 -7.28 -6.18 9.61
N GLY A 322 -8.01 -7.27 9.42
CA GLY A 322 -9.41 -7.38 9.80
C GLY A 322 -9.63 -7.20 11.31
N CYS A 323 -8.82 -7.86 12.13
CA CYS A 323 -8.86 -7.74 13.58
C CYS A 323 -8.53 -6.32 14.08
N ALA A 324 -7.80 -5.52 13.29
CA ALA A 324 -7.50 -4.14 13.63
C ALA A 324 -8.76 -3.27 13.78
N LEU A 325 -9.90 -3.67 13.19
CA LEU A 325 -11.20 -3.01 13.42
C LEU A 325 -11.66 -3.12 14.88
N PHE A 326 -11.41 -4.25 15.54
CA PHE A 326 -11.72 -4.39 16.97
C PHE A 326 -10.77 -3.54 17.84
N LEU A 327 -9.58 -3.22 17.32
CA LEU A 327 -8.63 -2.29 17.93
C LEU A 327 -8.88 -0.83 17.51
N ALA A 328 -9.99 -0.50 16.83
CA ALA A 328 -10.31 0.87 16.45
C ALA A 328 -10.21 1.90 17.62
N PRO A 329 -10.63 1.58 18.86
CA PRO A 329 -10.42 2.50 19.99
C PRO A 329 -8.94 2.77 20.29
N ALA A 330 -8.07 1.78 20.10
CA ALA A 330 -6.63 1.94 20.27
C ALA A 330 -6.00 2.74 19.11
N LEU A 331 -6.50 2.55 17.89
CA LEU A 331 -6.04 3.27 16.69
C LEU A 331 -6.30 4.78 16.76
N LYS A 332 -7.33 5.22 17.50
CA LYS A 332 -7.60 6.65 17.73
C LYS A 332 -6.48 7.36 18.47
N PHE A 333 -5.65 6.66 19.24
CA PHE A 333 -4.52 7.29 19.94
C PHE A 333 -3.30 7.53 19.03
N LEU A 334 -3.33 7.08 17.77
CA LEU A 334 -2.23 7.28 16.84
C LEU A 334 -2.30 8.68 16.20
N PRO A 335 -1.30 9.55 16.39
CA PRO A 335 -1.25 10.84 15.71
C PRO A 335 -0.95 10.65 14.22
N ARG A 336 -1.55 11.49 13.36
CA ARG A 336 -1.27 11.46 11.92
C ARG A 336 0.20 11.77 11.60
N SER A 337 0.85 12.62 12.39
CA SER A 337 2.28 12.98 12.24
C SER A 337 3.22 11.80 12.43
N VAL A 338 2.89 10.86 13.32
CA VAL A 338 3.66 9.62 13.52
C VAL A 338 3.58 8.74 12.28
N LEU A 339 2.39 8.58 11.69
CA LEU A 339 2.19 7.80 10.47
C LEU A 339 2.95 8.40 9.28
N GLN A 340 2.99 9.74 9.17
CA GLN A 340 3.78 10.43 8.16
C GLN A 340 5.28 10.13 8.28
N GLY A 341 5.80 10.06 9.51
CA GLY A 341 7.19 9.66 9.77
C GLY A 341 7.49 8.22 9.32
N VAL A 342 6.53 7.31 9.49
CA VAL A 342 6.63 5.94 8.99
C VAL A 342 6.60 5.89 7.46
N PHE A 343 5.68 6.62 6.81
CA PHE A 343 5.61 6.70 5.34
C PHE A 343 6.88 7.25 4.72
N PHE A 344 7.43 8.30 5.32
CA PHE A 344 8.69 8.89 4.89
C PHE A 344 9.87 7.90 5.01
N TYR A 345 9.96 7.18 6.14
CA TYR A 345 10.95 6.12 6.32
C TYR A 345 10.80 5.00 5.27
N MET A 346 9.58 4.52 5.03
CA MET A 346 9.33 3.46 4.03
C MET A 346 9.70 3.90 2.62
N GLY A 347 9.42 5.16 2.24
CA GLY A 347 9.81 5.73 0.96
C GLY A 347 11.33 5.79 0.77
N ILE A 348 12.09 6.19 1.80
CA ILE A 348 13.56 6.17 1.75
C ILE A 348 14.11 4.74 1.71
N ALA A 349 13.55 3.85 2.53
CA ALA A 349 13.99 2.46 2.59
C ALA A 349 13.75 1.73 1.25
N SER A 350 12.65 2.01 0.54
CA SER A 350 12.37 1.42 -0.77
C SER A 350 13.27 1.93 -1.90
N LEU A 351 13.94 3.08 -1.74
CA LEU A 351 14.98 3.55 -2.67
C LEU A 351 16.26 2.71 -2.57
N THR A 352 16.49 2.02 -1.44
CA THR A 352 17.70 1.20 -1.27
C THR A 352 17.58 -0.12 -2.05
N GLY A 353 18.52 -0.36 -2.98
CA GLY A 353 18.47 -1.51 -3.89
C GLY A 353 17.84 -1.23 -5.25
N ASN A 354 17.43 0.02 -5.51
CA ASN A 354 17.02 0.46 -6.84
C ASN A 354 18.25 0.93 -7.64
N ASN A 355 18.57 0.25 -8.75
CA ASN A 355 19.78 0.54 -9.52
C ASN A 355 19.75 1.94 -10.14
N LEU A 356 18.57 2.46 -10.49
CA LEU A 356 18.44 3.83 -11.01
C LEU A 356 18.91 4.85 -9.97
N PHE A 357 18.44 4.73 -8.74
CA PHE A 357 18.83 5.63 -7.66
C PHE A 357 20.28 5.46 -7.23
N ASP A 358 20.79 4.23 -7.21
CA ASP A 358 22.20 4.00 -6.91
C ASP A 358 23.12 4.60 -7.99
N ARG A 359 22.73 4.56 -9.27
CA ARG A 359 23.43 5.27 -10.36
C ARG A 359 23.31 6.79 -10.26
N LEU A 360 22.13 7.31 -9.90
CA LEU A 360 21.94 8.75 -9.68
C LEU A 360 22.80 9.27 -8.52
N LYS A 361 23.03 8.48 -7.47
CA LYS A 361 23.96 8.84 -6.38
C LYS A 361 25.40 8.94 -6.87
N LEU A 362 25.83 8.09 -7.81
CA LEU A 362 27.19 8.16 -8.35
C LEU A 362 27.46 9.50 -9.04
N TRP A 363 26.47 10.11 -9.69
CA TRP A 363 26.63 11.45 -10.29
C TRP A 363 26.94 12.54 -9.26
N LEU A 364 26.55 12.35 -8.00
CA LEU A 364 26.86 13.27 -6.90
C LEU A 364 28.25 13.00 -6.30
N ILE A 365 28.83 11.83 -6.55
CA ILE A 365 30.19 11.47 -6.14
C ILE A 365 31.14 11.90 -7.27
N TRP A 366 31.73 13.08 -7.09
CA TRP A 366 32.68 13.67 -8.04
C TRP A 366 34.03 12.93 -8.14
N ASP A 367 34.30 12.02 -7.19
CA ASP A 367 35.55 11.29 -7.08
C ASP A 367 35.49 9.97 -7.87
N SER A 368 36.13 9.94 -9.04
CA SER A 368 36.16 8.79 -9.95
C SER A 368 36.82 7.55 -9.33
N SER A 369 37.65 7.71 -8.29
CA SER A 369 38.31 6.59 -7.60
C SER A 369 37.37 5.75 -6.74
N LYS A 370 36.17 6.26 -6.43
CA LYS A 370 35.16 5.60 -5.59
C LYS A 370 34.05 4.94 -6.40
N TYR A 371 34.18 4.89 -7.72
CA TYR A 371 33.24 4.19 -8.57
C TYR A 371 33.43 2.67 -8.45
N PRO A 372 32.34 1.90 -8.32
CA PRO A 372 32.38 0.45 -8.20
C PRO A 372 32.72 -0.27 -9.50
#